data_AF-A0A8S3CAV1-F1
#
_entry.id   AF-A0A8S3CAV1-F1
#
_cell.length_a   1.000
_cell.length_b   1.000
_cell.length_c   1.000
_cell.angle_alpha   90.00
_cell.angle_beta   90.00
_cell.angle_gamma   90.00
#
_symmetry.space_group_name_H-M   'P 1'
#
loop_
_entity.id
_entity.type
_entity.pdbx_description
1 polymer ?
#
loop_
_entity_poly.entity_id
_entity_poly.type
_entity_poly.pdbx_seq_one_letter_code
_entity_poly.pdbx_strand_id
1 'polypeptide(L)' 'MEKWPSTQIKLCDFGLSRVLTNQRLLEMSGTTDFLAPEVVNYEPLTCATDMWNIGVL' A
#
# COMPACT_ATOMS: atom_id res chain seq x y z
N MET A 1 7.94 23.05 28.66
CA MET A 1 7.48 21.89 27.88
C MET A 1 7.82 22.16 26.44
N GLU A 2 8.78 21.42 25.90
CA GLU A 2 9.29 21.62 24.53
C GLU A 2 8.22 21.13 23.54
N LYS A 3 7.74 22.04 22.68
CA LYS A 3 6.80 21.70 21.60
C LYS A 3 7.59 20.99 20.51
N TRP A 4 7.25 19.73 20.26
CA TRP A 4 7.76 18.99 19.10
C TRP A 4 7.51 19.82 17.82
N PRO A 5 8.48 19.86 16.88
CA PRO A 5 8.26 20.55 15.62
C PRO A 5 7.03 19.95 14.92
N SER A 6 6.22 20.81 14.30
CA SER A 6 5.04 20.38 13.52
C SER A 6 5.46 19.38 12.45
N THR A 7 5.28 18.09 12.70
CA THR A 7 5.60 17.03 11.74
C THR A 7 4.49 16.92 10.71
N GLN A 8 4.69 17.50 9.53
CA GLN A 8 3.80 17.30 8.39
C GLN A 8 4.29 16.11 7.55
N ILE A 9 3.56 14.99 7.60
CA ILE A 9 3.85 13.79 6.79
C ILE A 9 2.99 13.84 5.51
N LYS A 10 3.60 13.55 4.37
CA LYS A 10 2.91 13.43 3.07
C LYS A 10 3.32 12.11 2.44
N LEU A 11 2.37 11.41 1.85
CA LEU A 11 2.62 10.25 1.02
C LEU A 11 3.03 10.71 -0.39
N CYS A 12 3.96 10.00 -1.02
CA CYS A 12 4.39 10.23 -2.40
C CYS A 12 4.63 8.88 -3.09
N ASP A 13 4.95 8.93 -4.39
CA ASP A 13 5.21 7.76 -5.24
C ASP A 13 4.05 6.77 -5.38
N PHE A 14 2.97 7.24 -6.02
CA PHE A 14 1.77 6.44 -6.32
C PHE A 14 1.87 5.68 -7.65
N GLY A 15 3.09 5.37 -8.12
CA GLY A 15 3.31 4.74 -9.44
C GLY A 15 2.64 3.36 -9.60
N LEU A 16 2.43 2.66 -8.48
CA LEU A 16 1.76 1.36 -8.43
C LEU A 16 0.29 1.46 -8.02
N SER A 17 -0.22 2.64 -7.66
CA SER A 17 -1.60 2.80 -7.21
C SER A 17 -2.59 2.52 -8.33
N ARG A 18 -3.76 2.00 -7.95
CA ARG A 18 -4.85 1.63 -8.86
C ARG A 18 -6.19 2.05 -8.27
N VAL A 19 -7.11 2.44 -9.15
CA VAL A 19 -8.50 2.67 -8.77
C VAL A 19 -9.21 1.32 -8.70
N LEU A 20 -9.72 0.96 -7.52
CA LEU A 20 -10.55 -0.24 -7.38
C LEU A 20 -11.90 0.00 -8.07
N THR A 21 -12.28 -0.93 -8.94
CA THR A 21 -13.59 -0.98 -9.58
C THR A 21 -14.33 -2.25 -9.11
N ASN A 22 -15.54 -2.49 -9.61
CA ASN A 22 -16.26 -3.74 -9.34
C ASN A 22 -15.61 -4.98 -10.00
N GLN A 23 -14.54 -4.80 -10.78
CA GLN A 23 -13.80 -5.90 -11.40
C GLN A 23 -12.69 -6.41 -10.49
N ARG A 24 -12.34 -7.69 -10.65
CA ARG A 24 -11.19 -8.28 -9.97
C ARG A 24 -9.90 -7.68 -10.54
N LEU A 25 -9.17 -6.96 -9.70
CA LEU A 25 -7.85 -6.43 -10.03
C LEU A 25 -6.77 -7.35 -9.43
N LEU A 26 -5.84 -7.79 -10.26
CA LEU A 26 -4.69 -8.62 -9.89
C LEU A 26 -3.42 -7.91 -10.36
N GLU A 27 -2.36 -8.00 -9.57
CA GLU A 27 -1.06 -7.36 -9.86
C GLU A 27 0.04 -8.21 -9.22
N MET A 28 1.22 -8.30 -9.86
CA MET A 28 2.41 -8.97 -9.30
C MET A 28 3.63 -8.04 -9.37
N SER A 29 3.39 -6.75 -9.21
CA SER A 29 4.41 -5.70 -9.23
C SER A 29 4.61 -5.14 -7.82
N GLY A 30 5.86 -4.93 -7.44
CA GLY A 30 6.24 -4.33 -6.16
C GLY A 30 7.58 -4.84 -5.66
N THR A 31 8.07 -4.25 -4.57
CA THR A 31 9.26 -4.74 -3.88
C THR A 31 8.90 -5.94 -3.01
N THR A 32 9.60 -7.05 -3.16
CA THR A 32 9.24 -8.37 -2.60
C THR A 32 8.91 -8.34 -1.12
N ASP A 33 9.69 -7.60 -0.32
CA ASP A 33 9.51 -7.53 1.14
C ASP A 33 8.27 -6.74 1.59
N PHE A 34 7.65 -5.99 0.67
CA PHE A 34 6.47 -5.17 0.95
C PHE A 34 5.18 -5.80 0.42
N LEU A 35 5.25 -6.89 -0.34
CA LEU A 35 4.07 -7.49 -0.95
C LEU A 35 3.12 -8.09 0.11
N ALA A 36 1.84 -7.75 0.01
CA ALA A 36 0.80 -8.33 0.85
C ALA A 36 0.55 -9.80 0.48
N PRO A 37 0.09 -10.64 1.42
CA PRO A 37 -0.12 -12.08 1.17
C PRO A 37 -1.09 -12.35 0.02
N GLU A 38 -2.15 -11.55 -0.13
CA GLU A 38 -3.08 -11.64 -1.26
C GLU A 38 -2.39 -11.39 -2.61
N VAL A 39 -1.37 -10.52 -2.66
CA VAL A 39 -0.59 -10.25 -3.88
C VAL A 39 0.26 -11.46 -4.24
N VAL A 40 0.94 -12.04 -3.24
CA VAL A 40 1.79 -13.24 -3.42
C VAL A 40 0.96 -14.46 -3.82
N ASN A 41 -0.25 -14.59 -3.28
CA ASN A 41 -1.17 -15.68 -3.60
C ASN A 41 -1.99 -15.44 -4.89
N TYR A 42 -1.77 -14.32 -5.59
CA TYR A 42 -2.49 -13.94 -6.79
C TYR A 42 -4.01 -13.84 -6.59
N GLU A 43 -4.41 -13.31 -5.44
CA GLU A 43 -5.78 -13.01 -5.05
C GLU A 43 -6.14 -11.55 -5.37
N PRO A 44 -7.44 -11.20 -5.47
CA PRO A 44 -7.86 -9.84 -5.81
C PRO A 44 -7.35 -8.78 -4.82
N LEU A 45 -6.81 -7.70 -5.35
CA LEU A 45 -6.41 -6.54 -4.56
C LEU A 45 -7.61 -5.90 -3.88
N THR A 46 -7.39 -5.41 -2.67
CA THR A 46 -8.35 -4.62 -1.91
C THR A 46 -7.63 -3.48 -1.20
N CYS A 47 -8.36 -2.59 -0.52
CA CYS A 47 -7.74 -1.59 0.34
C CYS A 47 -6.88 -2.21 1.47
N ALA A 48 -7.05 -3.51 1.77
CA ALA A 48 -6.21 -4.20 2.75
C ALA A 48 -4.75 -4.33 2.29
N THR A 49 -4.50 -4.36 0.98
CA THR A 49 -3.15 -4.41 0.40
C THR A 49 -2.35 -3.16 0.77
N ASP A 50 -2.98 -1.98 0.66
CA ASP A 50 -2.35 -0.72 1.08
C ASP A 50 -2.12 -0.69 2.60
N MET A 51 -3.04 -1.26 3.38
CA MET A 51 -2.87 -1.35 4.85
C MET A 51 -1.73 -2.27 5.25
N TRP A 52 -1.50 -3.37 4.51
CA TRP A 52 -0.32 -4.21 4.69
C TRP A 52 0.96 -3.41 4.43
N ASN A 53 1.03 -2.69 3.31
CA ASN A 53 2.21 -1.87 2.99
C ASN A 53 2.52 -0.84 4.09
N ILE A 54 1.49 -0.18 4.65
CA ILE A 54 1.66 0.74 5.79
C ILE A 54 2.17 0.02 7.04
N GLY A 55 1.72 -1.20 7.30
CA GLY A 55 2.19 -1.98 8.46
C GLY A 55 3.64 -2.44 8.36
N VAL A 56 4.19 -2.52 7.15
CA VAL A 56 5.61 -2.84 6.91
C VAL A 56 6.51 -1.60 7.07
N LEU A 57 6.01 -0.41 6.75
CA LEU A 57 6.72 0.88 6.90
C LEU A 57 6.91 1.28 8.37
#